data_AF-A0A180EV68-F1
#
_entry.id   AF-A0A180EV68-F1
#
_cell.length_a   1.000
_cell.length_b   1.000
_cell.length_c   1.000
_cell.angle_alpha   90.00
_cell.angle_beta   90.00
_cell.angle_gamma   90.00
#
_symmetry.space_group_name_H-M   'P 1'
#
loop_
_entity.id
_entity.type
_entity.pdbx_description
1 polymer ?
#
loop_
_entity_poly.entity_id
_entity_poly.type
_entity_poly.pdbx_seq_one_letter_code
_entity_poly.pdbx_strand_id
1 'polypeptide(L)' 'MRELVYDLRVWGDIQRTRMYPVTTATAPGKVAFVNVIGAANPWGQTFQEKHLLWPVSANEMQRNPSLKQNKGY' A
#
# COMPACT_ATOMS: atom_id res chain seq x y z
N MET A 1 -2.63 -11.31 -10.76
CA MET A 1 -3.58 -10.20 -10.93
C MET A 1 -3.97 -10.13 -12.40
N ARG A 2 -5.25 -10.29 -12.75
CA ARG A 2 -5.65 -10.43 -14.17
C ARG A 2 -6.96 -9.72 -14.52
N GLU A 3 -7.93 -9.70 -13.63
CA GLU A 3 -9.28 -9.21 -13.96
C GLU A 3 -9.47 -7.70 -13.72
N LEU A 4 -8.92 -7.14 -12.63
CA LEU A 4 -9.29 -5.80 -12.13
C LEU A 4 -8.11 -4.81 -12.04
N VAL A 5 -7.11 -4.95 -12.92
CA VAL A 5 -5.83 -4.20 -12.80
C VAL A 5 -6.00 -2.68 -12.89
N TYR A 6 -6.98 -2.21 -13.66
CA TYR A 6 -7.26 -0.78 -13.87
C TYR A 6 -8.54 -0.29 -13.19
N ASP A 7 -9.11 -1.08 -12.27
CA ASP A 7 -10.36 -0.75 -11.56
C ASP A 7 -10.10 -0.10 -10.18
N LEU A 8 -8.91 0.45 -9.94
CA LEU A 8 -8.49 1.09 -8.67
C LEU A 8 -8.64 0.21 -7.40
N ARG A 9 -8.85 -1.11 -7.55
CA ARG A 9 -9.03 -2.03 -6.40
C ARG A 9 -7.74 -2.61 -5.84
N VAL A 10 -6.66 -2.55 -6.62
CA VAL A 10 -5.39 -3.21 -6.30
C VAL A 10 -4.88 -2.82 -4.92
N TRP A 11 -4.91 -1.53 -4.60
CA TRP A 11 -4.40 -1.04 -3.32
C TRP A 11 -5.26 -1.50 -2.15
N GLY A 12 -6.59 -1.47 -2.29
CA GLY A 12 -7.51 -1.97 -1.27
C GLY A 12 -7.29 -3.46 -0.97
N ASP A 13 -7.03 -4.27 -2.01
CA ASP A 13 -6.68 -5.69 -1.85
C ASP A 13 -5.34 -5.88 -1.12
N ILE A 14 -4.31 -5.09 -1.46
CA ILE A 14 -3.03 -5.12 -0.76
C ILE A 14 -3.21 -4.77 0.72
N GLN A 15 -3.98 -3.72 1.05
CA GLN A 15 -4.21 -3.28 2.42
C GLN A 15 -4.93 -4.35 3.26
N ARG A 16 -6.04 -4.89 2.75
CA ARG A 16 -6.86 -5.85 3.53
C ARG A 16 -6.18 -7.21 3.70
N THR A 17 -5.38 -7.63 2.72
CA THR A 17 -4.67 -8.93 2.77
C THR A 17 -3.28 -8.82 3.38
N ARG A 18 -2.71 -7.61 3.44
CA ARG A 18 -1.28 -7.35 3.70
C ARG A 18 -0.33 -8.07 2.75
N MET A 19 -0.78 -8.37 1.53
CA MET A 19 0.01 -9.08 0.52
C MET A 19 0.30 -8.19 -0.70
N TYR A 20 1.57 -8.14 -1.12
CA TYR A 20 2.03 -7.39 -2.29
C TYR A 20 2.36 -8.35 -3.46
N PRO A 21 1.82 -8.09 -4.67
CA PRO A 21 2.13 -8.90 -5.85
C PRO A 21 3.51 -8.58 -6.40
N VAL A 22 4.35 -9.61 -6.55
CA VAL A 22 5.69 -9.50 -7.14
C VAL A 22 5.74 -10.34 -8.42
N THR A 23 6.24 -9.74 -9.49
CA THR A 23 6.53 -10.40 -10.77
C THR A 23 8.02 -10.54 -10.96
N THR A 24 8.46 -11.60 -11.64
CA THR A 24 9.87 -11.78 -12.02
C THR A 24 10.03 -11.65 -13.53
N ALA A 25 11.15 -11.07 -13.97
CA ALA A 25 11.49 -11.01 -15.39
C ALA A 25 11.70 -12.40 -16.00
N THR A 26 12.08 -13.39 -15.18
CA THR A 26 12.39 -14.77 -15.59
C THR A 26 11.15 -15.66 -15.72
N ALA A 27 9.98 -15.25 -15.21
CA ALA A 27 8.73 -16.00 -15.31
C ALA A 27 7.53 -15.09 -15.66
N PRO A 28 7.44 -14.62 -16.93
CA PRO A 28 6.36 -13.77 -17.37
C PRO A 28 4.98 -14.38 -17.08
N GLY A 29 4.04 -13.56 -16.59
CA GLY A 29 2.67 -13.98 -16.31
C GLY A 29 2.46 -14.76 -15.00
N LYS A 30 3.53 -15.03 -14.23
CA LYS A 30 3.45 -15.55 -12.86
C LYS A 30 3.57 -14.41 -11.84
N VAL A 31 2.77 -14.49 -10.78
CA VAL A 31 2.75 -13.52 -9.69
C VAL A 31 2.90 -14.30 -8.38
N ALA A 32 3.88 -13.92 -7.57
CA ALA A 32 3.98 -14.35 -6.18
C ALA A 32 3.39 -13.26 -5.28
N PHE A 33 2.85 -13.65 -4.12
CA PHE A 33 2.36 -12.71 -3.13
C PHE A 33 3.25 -12.80 -1.90
N VAL A 34 3.83 -11.67 -1.51
CA VAL A 34 4.72 -11.55 -0.34
C VAL A 34 4.10 -10.58 0.66
N ASN A 35 4.56 -10.60 1.92
CA ASN A 35 4.13 -9.60 2.89
C ASN A 35 4.45 -8.18 2.36
N VAL A 36 3.46 -7.29 2.37
CA VAL A 36 3.64 -5.91 1.92
C VAL A 36 4.65 -5.18 2.78
N ILE A 37 4.67 -5.41 4.09
CA ILE A 37 5.65 -4.78 4.98
C ILE A 37 7.02 -5.40 4.74
N GLY A 38 7.99 -4.56 4.36
CA GLY A 38 9.31 -5.01 3.94
C GLY A 38 9.46 -5.26 2.44
N ALA A 39 8.38 -5.26 1.65
CA ALA A 39 8.46 -5.35 0.20
C ALA A 39 8.96 -4.02 -0.41
N ALA A 40 9.72 -4.11 -1.50
CA ALA A 40 10.17 -2.95 -2.27
C ALA A 40 9.21 -2.66 -3.43
N ASN A 41 8.89 -1.38 -3.62
CA ASN A 41 8.15 -0.93 -4.79
C ASN A 41 9.06 -0.87 -6.05
N PRO A 42 8.51 -0.62 -7.25
CA PRO A 42 9.31 -0.54 -8.49
C PRO A 42 10.38 0.56 -8.49
N TRP A 43 10.28 1.52 -7.57
CA TRP A 43 11.24 2.61 -7.39
C TRP A 43 12.24 2.34 -6.26
N GLY A 44 12.29 1.12 -5.72
CA GLY A 44 13.25 0.69 -4.70
C GLY A 44 12.93 1.13 -3.27
N GLN A 45 11.75 1.70 -3.00
CA GLN A 45 11.35 2.09 -1.65
C GLN A 45 10.66 0.94 -0.92
N THR A 46 10.99 0.77 0.36
CA THR A 46 10.42 -0.28 1.20
C THR A 46 9.12 0.17 1.87
N PHE A 47 8.08 -0.65 1.78
CA PHE A 47 6.82 -0.43 2.48
C PHE A 47 6.96 -0.66 4.00
N GLN A 48 6.32 0.21 4.78
CA GLN A 48 6.30 0.22 6.25
C GLN A 48 4.84 0.27 6.73
N GLU A 49 4.59 -0.03 8.02
CA GLU A 49 3.22 -0.10 8.56
C GLU A 49 2.43 1.19 8.32
N LYS A 50 3.10 2.36 8.44
CA LYS A 50 2.48 3.66 8.20
C LYS A 50 1.93 3.82 6.78
N HIS A 51 2.59 3.22 5.77
CA HIS A 51 2.19 3.37 4.37
C HIS A 51 0.85 2.68 4.05
N LEU A 52 0.31 1.86 4.96
CA LEU A 52 -0.99 1.22 4.78
C LEU A 52 -2.16 2.18 4.96
N LEU A 53 -1.97 3.37 5.53
CA LEU A 53 -3.02 4.35 5.71
C LEU A 53 -2.57 5.70 5.17
N TRP A 54 -3.48 6.43 4.54
CA TRP A 54 -3.20 7.81 4.16
C TRP A 54 -3.11 8.69 5.42
N PRO A 55 -2.25 9.72 5.45
CA PRO A 55 -2.22 10.67 6.54
C PRO A 55 -3.53 11.45 6.60
N VAL A 56 -3.97 11.78 7.81
CA VAL A 56 -5.02 12.78 8.01
C VAL A 56 -4.47 14.14 7.58
N SER A 57 -5.27 14.91 6.83
CA SER A 57 -4.90 16.23 6.34
C SER A 57 -4.52 17.18 7.48
N ALA A 58 -3.40 17.89 7.34
CA ALA A 58 -2.95 18.88 8.31
C ALA A 58 -3.97 20.01 8.50
N ASN A 59 -4.62 20.44 7.42
CA ASN A 59 -5.65 21.48 7.48
C ASN A 59 -6.87 21.03 8.31
N GLU A 60 -7.26 19.76 8.18
CA GLU A 60 -8.38 19.21 8.96
C GLU A 60 -8.02 19.08 10.43
N MET A 61 -6.80 18.64 10.74
CA MET A 61 -6.31 18.58 12.13
C MET A 61 -6.19 19.98 12.77
N GLN A 62 -5.81 21.00 12.01
CA GLN A 62 -5.78 22.39 12.48
C GLN A 62 -7.19 22.91 12.79
N ARG A 63 -8.18 22.56 11.96
CA ARG A 63 -9.59 22.96 12.13
C ARG A 63 -10.29 22.22 13.25
N ASN A 64 -9.96 20.95 13.44
CA ASN A 64 -10.51 20.13 14.51
C ASN A 64 -9.38 19.49 15.34
N PRO A 65 -8.97 20.11 16.45
CA PRO A 65 -7.93 19.61 17.34
C PRO A 65 -8.23 18.25 17.99
N SER A 66 -9.48 17.75 17.93
CA SER A 66 -9.80 16.40 18.43
C SER A 66 -9.38 15.29 17.47
N LEU A 67 -9.08 15.61 16.20
CA LEU A 67 -8.58 14.64 15.23
C LEU A 67 -7.15 14.24 15.59
N LYS A 68 -6.91 12.93 15.64
CA LYS A 68 -5.58 12.36 15.90
C LYS A 68 -5.02 11.76 14.61
N GLN A 69 -3.71 11.88 14.43
CA GLN A 69 -3.01 11.35 13.28
C GLN A 69 -2.86 9.82 13.36
N ASN A 70 -2.78 9.18 12.19
CA ASN A 70 -2.42 7.77 12.04
C ASN A 70 -0.97 7.52 12.48
N LYS A 71 -0.70 6.33 13.03
CA LYS A 71 0.63 5.98 13.56
C LYS A 71 1.73 6.10 12.48
N GLY A 72 2.75 6.90 12.76
CA GLY A 72 3.95 7.04 11.91
C GLY A 72 3.93 8.24 10.95
N TYR A 73 2.92 9.10 11.04
CA TYR A 73 2.82 10.40 10.38
C TYR A 73 2.92 11.55 11.38
#